data_AF-A0A942L7R6-F1
#
_entry.id   AF-A0A942L7R6-F1
#
_cell.length_a   1.000
_cell.length_b   1.000
_cell.length_c   1.000
_cell.angle_alpha   90.00
_cell.angle_beta   90.00
_cell.angle_gamma   90.00
#
_symmetry.space_group_name_H-M   'P 1'
#
loop_
_entity.id
_entity.type
_entity.pdbx_description
1 polymer ?
#
loop_
_entity_poly.entity_id
_entity_poly.type
_entity_poly.pdbx_seq_one_letter_code
_entity_poly.pdbx_strand_id
1 'polypeptide(L)'
;MARYVDKPPVRFGRGRAFYSPSEDYISLPPIGDFPVVAEYYATLFHELAHSTGHGSRLNRPSVAEPGKAAFGSELYGKEELVAELAAAFLMADAGMDREIKNRASYIGGWLGAIKQDVRLIVSAAALATKATEYIQGQRNPERDADRDGEGFEPPEAVVHVAEECGTQTSTVALPAKKRGRSSVDR
;
A
#
# COMPACT_ATOMS: atom_id res chain seq x y z
N MET A 1 -6.10 -15.26 -5.33
CA MET A 1 -7.11 -14.37 -5.94
C MET A 1 -8.58 -14.76 -5.70
N ALA A 2 -8.92 -15.98 -5.28
CA ALA A 2 -10.31 -16.41 -5.05
C ALA A 2 -11.07 -15.68 -3.91
N ARG A 3 -10.48 -14.63 -3.33
CA ARG A 3 -11.00 -13.90 -2.17
C ARG A 3 -11.35 -12.44 -2.47
N TYR A 4 -10.99 -11.91 -3.65
CA TYR A 4 -11.44 -10.59 -4.08
C TYR A 4 -12.89 -10.71 -4.58
N VAL A 5 -13.84 -10.53 -3.66
CA VAL A 5 -15.25 -10.90 -3.82
C VAL A 5 -15.92 -10.21 -5.01
N ASP A 6 -15.69 -8.91 -5.15
CA ASP A 6 -16.31 -8.06 -6.16
C ASP A 6 -15.27 -7.59 -7.21
N LYS A 7 -14.24 -8.40 -7.45
CA LYS A 7 -13.18 -8.13 -8.44
C LYS A 7 -13.78 -7.79 -9.81
N PRO A 8 -13.27 -6.78 -10.52
CA PRO A 8 -13.76 -6.48 -11.85
C PRO A 8 -13.42 -7.60 -12.85
N PRO A 9 -14.17 -7.71 -13.96
CA PRO A 9 -13.81 -8.56 -15.07
C PRO A 9 -12.45 -8.14 -15.65
N VAL A 10 -11.61 -9.12 -15.95
CA VAL A 10 -10.37 -8.92 -16.70
C VAL A 10 -10.64 -9.28 -18.15
N ARG A 11 -10.43 -8.32 -19.05
CA ARG A 11 -10.58 -8.46 -20.49
C ARG A 11 -9.19 -8.52 -21.11
N PHE A 12 -8.98 -9.51 -21.97
CA PHE A 12 -7.72 -9.68 -22.68
C PHE A 12 -7.79 -9.03 -24.06
N GLY A 13 -6.83 -8.18 -24.37
CA GLY A 13 -6.76 -7.48 -25.64
C GLY A 13 -5.34 -7.01 -25.95
N ARG A 14 -5.03 -6.86 -27.24
CA ARG A 14 -3.77 -6.22 -27.66
C ARG A 14 -3.86 -4.73 -27.29
N GLY A 15 -2.88 -4.22 -26.55
CA GLY A 15 -2.86 -2.83 -26.12
C GLY A 15 -2.16 -2.63 -24.79
N ARG A 16 -2.41 -1.49 -24.15
CA ARG A 16 -1.88 -1.19 -22.81
C ARG A 16 -2.76 -1.85 -21.73
N ALA A 17 -2.14 -2.22 -20.62
CA ALA A 17 -2.87 -2.56 -19.41
C ALA A 17 -3.46 -1.30 -18.78
N PHE A 18 -4.67 -1.39 -18.24
CA PHE A 18 -5.31 -0.34 -17.46
C PHE A 18 -6.55 -0.86 -16.74
N TYR A 19 -6.89 -0.26 -15.61
CA TYR A 19 -8.21 -0.27 -15.01
C TYR A 19 -9.07 0.88 -15.56
N SER A 20 -10.32 0.61 -15.92
CA SER A 20 -11.31 1.60 -16.33
C SER A 20 -12.28 1.88 -15.17
N PRO A 21 -12.19 3.03 -14.47
CA PRO A 21 -13.11 3.33 -13.37
C PRO A 21 -14.56 3.52 -13.80
N SER A 22 -14.80 4.05 -15.00
CA SER A 22 -16.15 4.32 -15.50
C SER A 22 -16.92 3.07 -15.91
N GLU A 23 -16.20 2.04 -16.35
CA GLU A 23 -16.79 0.78 -16.84
C GLU A 23 -16.48 -0.41 -15.92
N ASP A 24 -15.76 -0.18 -14.81
CA ASP A 24 -15.29 -1.16 -13.82
C ASP A 24 -14.76 -2.47 -14.45
N TYR A 25 -13.75 -2.36 -15.32
CA TYR A 25 -13.05 -3.51 -15.87
C TYR A 25 -11.54 -3.28 -15.95
N ILE A 26 -10.78 -4.37 -16.02
CA ILE A 26 -9.34 -4.34 -16.28
C ILE A 26 -9.10 -4.80 -17.72
N SER A 27 -8.39 -3.99 -18.50
CA SER A 27 -7.77 -4.40 -19.75
C SER A 27 -6.37 -4.91 -19.45
N LEU A 28 -6.02 -6.09 -19.95
CA LEU A 28 -4.69 -6.67 -19.75
C LEU A 28 -4.21 -7.37 -21.04
N PRO A 29 -2.94 -7.20 -21.45
CA PRO A 29 -2.38 -8.01 -22.51
C PRO A 29 -2.41 -9.51 -22.13
N PRO A 30 -2.55 -10.44 -23.11
CA PRO A 30 -2.36 -11.86 -22.87
C PRO A 30 -1.00 -12.14 -22.21
N ILE A 31 -0.94 -13.16 -21.34
CA ILE A 31 0.30 -13.52 -20.64
C ILE A 31 1.48 -13.81 -21.59
N GLY A 32 1.22 -14.31 -22.79
CA GLY A 32 2.23 -14.58 -23.82
C GLY A 32 2.87 -13.32 -24.41
N ASP A 33 2.29 -12.14 -24.18
CA ASP A 33 2.87 -10.85 -24.62
C ASP A 33 3.89 -10.31 -23.59
N PHE A 34 4.01 -10.94 -22.41
CA PHE A 34 4.99 -10.55 -21.40
C PHE A 34 6.25 -11.42 -21.50
N PRO A 35 7.46 -10.83 -21.42
CA PRO A 35 8.71 -11.58 -21.51
C PRO A 35 8.95 -12.46 -20.26
N VAL A 36 8.38 -12.07 -19.12
CA VAL A 36 8.52 -12.76 -17.83
C VAL A 36 7.15 -12.85 -17.15
N VAL A 37 6.81 -14.02 -16.63
CA VAL A 37 5.52 -14.28 -15.95
C VAL A 37 5.31 -13.34 -14.73
N ALA A 38 6.37 -13.04 -13.99
CA ALA A 38 6.33 -12.09 -12.88
C ALA A 38 5.91 -10.68 -13.33
N GLU A 39 6.24 -10.25 -14.55
CA GLU A 39 5.81 -8.95 -15.08
C GLU A 39 4.30 -8.92 -15.36
N TYR A 40 3.76 -10.02 -15.90
CA TYR A 40 2.31 -10.18 -16.08
C TYR A 40 1.57 -10.04 -14.75
N TYR A 41 2.01 -10.76 -13.71
CA TYR A 41 1.35 -10.69 -12.41
C TYR A 41 1.53 -9.34 -11.72
N ALA A 42 2.72 -8.72 -11.83
CA ALA A 42 2.93 -7.37 -11.31
C ALA A 42 1.99 -6.36 -11.98
N THR A 43 1.85 -6.40 -13.31
CA THR A 43 0.91 -5.53 -14.02
C THR A 43 -0.54 -5.83 -13.64
N LEU A 44 -0.93 -7.11 -13.57
CA LEU A 44 -2.28 -7.48 -13.13
C LEU A 44 -2.57 -6.98 -11.70
N PHE A 45 -1.63 -7.15 -10.77
CA PHE A 45 -1.82 -6.69 -9.39
C PHE A 45 -1.89 -5.17 -9.28
N HIS A 46 -1.13 -4.44 -10.10
CA HIS A 46 -1.22 -2.99 -10.21
C HIS A 46 -2.64 -2.55 -10.62
N GLU A 47 -3.18 -3.12 -11.70
CA GLU A 47 -4.53 -2.77 -12.16
C GLU A 47 -5.62 -3.22 -11.16
N LEU A 48 -5.43 -4.35 -10.49
CA LEU A 48 -6.31 -4.76 -9.40
C LEU A 48 -6.26 -3.78 -8.23
N ALA A 49 -5.10 -3.26 -7.88
CA ALA A 49 -4.96 -2.27 -6.82
C ALA A 49 -5.71 -0.97 -7.17
N HIS A 50 -5.61 -0.47 -8.40
CA HIS A 50 -6.45 0.64 -8.88
C HIS A 50 -7.93 0.33 -8.75
N SER A 51 -8.33 -0.89 -9.13
CA SER A 51 -9.74 -1.28 -9.08
C SER A 51 -10.34 -1.18 -7.68
N THR A 52 -9.54 -1.43 -6.61
CA THR A 52 -10.02 -1.29 -5.24
C THR A 52 -10.44 0.13 -4.89
N GLY A 53 -10.00 1.15 -5.63
CA GLY A 53 -10.37 2.54 -5.43
C GLY A 53 -11.76 2.91 -5.95
N HIS A 54 -12.43 2.02 -6.68
CA HIS A 54 -13.78 2.25 -7.21
C HIS A 54 -14.79 2.66 -6.13
N GLY A 55 -15.82 3.42 -6.51
CA GLY A 55 -16.82 3.95 -5.59
C GLY A 55 -17.60 2.89 -4.80
N SER A 56 -17.75 1.68 -5.35
CA SER A 56 -18.37 0.54 -4.66
C SER A 56 -17.42 -0.24 -3.74
N ARG A 57 -16.14 0.15 -3.67
CA ARG A 57 -15.06 -0.55 -2.95
C ARG A 57 -14.48 0.33 -1.85
N LEU A 58 -13.19 0.66 -1.92
CA LEU A 58 -12.52 1.55 -0.96
C LEU A 58 -12.79 3.03 -1.24
N ASN A 59 -13.51 3.36 -2.33
CA ASN A 59 -14.00 4.70 -2.66
C ASN A 59 -12.91 5.78 -2.54
N ARG A 60 -11.74 5.53 -3.16
CA ARG A 60 -10.63 6.50 -3.14
C ARG A 60 -10.96 7.64 -4.10
N PRO A 61 -10.93 8.92 -3.67
CA PRO A 61 -11.34 10.05 -4.52
C PRO A 61 -10.58 10.17 -5.84
N SER A 62 -9.33 9.70 -5.89
CA SER A 62 -8.49 9.62 -7.09
C SER A 62 -9.11 8.75 -8.20
N VAL A 63 -9.89 7.74 -7.83
CA VAL A 63 -10.46 6.73 -8.73
C VAL A 63 -11.97 6.89 -8.87
N ALA A 64 -12.66 7.16 -7.76
CA ALA A 64 -14.12 7.22 -7.71
C ALA A 64 -14.71 8.49 -8.32
N GLU A 65 -13.93 9.56 -8.47
CA GLU A 65 -14.42 10.86 -8.93
C GLU A 65 -13.76 11.29 -10.25
N PRO A 66 -14.44 11.11 -11.40
CA PRO A 66 -13.95 11.54 -12.70
C PRO A 66 -13.56 13.03 -12.69
N GLY A 67 -12.34 13.35 -13.11
CA GLY A 67 -11.84 14.72 -13.22
C GLY A 67 -11.13 15.28 -11.97
N LYS A 68 -11.17 14.61 -10.81
CA LYS A 68 -10.39 15.03 -9.62
C LYS A 68 -8.89 14.71 -9.73
N ALA A 69 -8.54 13.57 -10.32
CA ALA A 69 -7.15 13.15 -10.52
C ALA A 69 -6.77 13.32 -12.00
N ALA A 70 -6.54 14.57 -12.43
CA ALA A 70 -5.99 14.82 -13.75
C ALA A 70 -4.61 14.16 -13.87
N PHE A 71 -4.28 13.63 -15.06
CA PHE A 71 -2.98 13.05 -15.34
C PHE A 71 -1.86 14.05 -14.98
N GLY A 72 -0.88 13.58 -14.21
CA GLY A 72 0.23 14.41 -13.71
C GLY A 72 -0.09 15.28 -12.49
N SER A 73 -1.31 15.23 -11.94
CA SER A 73 -1.62 15.85 -10.64
C SER A 73 -0.99 15.07 -9.48
N GLU A 74 -0.83 15.73 -8.33
CA GLU A 74 -0.36 15.08 -7.10
C GLU A 74 -1.28 13.93 -6.67
N LEU A 75 -2.59 14.12 -6.79
CA LEU A 75 -3.59 13.09 -6.47
C LEU A 75 -3.46 11.87 -7.38
N TYR A 76 -3.20 12.09 -8.67
CA TYR A 76 -2.91 11.02 -9.63
C TYR A 76 -1.60 10.30 -9.27
N GLY A 77 -0.52 11.05 -9.02
CA GLY A 77 0.77 10.47 -8.63
C GLY A 77 0.72 9.65 -7.34
N LYS A 78 -0.08 10.09 -6.35
CA LYS A 78 -0.35 9.34 -5.13
C LYS A 78 -1.08 8.03 -5.41
N GLU A 79 -2.06 8.02 -6.30
CA GLU A 79 -2.82 6.80 -6.64
C GLU A 79 -1.94 5.77 -7.37
N GLU A 80 -1.08 6.20 -8.30
CA GLU A 80 -0.09 5.34 -8.94
C GLU A 80 0.87 4.74 -7.90
N LEU A 81 1.32 5.53 -6.92
CA LEU A 81 2.15 5.04 -5.83
C LEU A 81 1.42 4.01 -4.96
N VAL A 82 0.13 4.22 -4.68
CA VAL A 82 -0.72 3.25 -3.97
C VAL A 82 -0.80 1.93 -4.76
N ALA A 83 -1.04 2.00 -6.07
CA ALA A 83 -1.18 0.83 -6.92
C ALA A 83 0.12 0.02 -7.01
N GLU A 84 1.26 0.69 -7.19
CA GLU A 84 2.57 0.04 -7.24
C GLU A 84 2.97 -0.58 -5.89
N LEU A 85 2.73 0.10 -4.76
CA LEU A 85 3.00 -0.44 -3.43
C LEU A 85 2.18 -1.71 -3.17
N ALA A 86 0.88 -1.66 -3.48
CA ALA A 86 -0.02 -2.81 -3.30
C ALA A 86 0.39 -3.98 -4.22
N ALA A 87 0.78 -3.69 -5.46
CA ALA A 87 1.30 -4.70 -6.37
C ALA A 87 2.57 -5.36 -5.81
N ALA A 88 3.49 -4.59 -5.25
CA ALA A 88 4.70 -5.12 -4.61
C ALA A 88 4.37 -6.01 -3.40
N PHE A 89 3.42 -5.62 -2.56
CA PHE A 89 2.98 -6.43 -1.42
C PHE A 89 2.36 -7.76 -1.87
N LEU A 90 1.51 -7.72 -2.91
CA LEU A 90 0.88 -8.92 -3.47
C LEU A 90 1.90 -9.85 -4.15
N MET A 91 2.90 -9.30 -4.84
CA MET A 91 4.00 -10.09 -5.41
C MET A 91 4.83 -10.77 -4.32
N ALA A 92 5.12 -10.07 -3.22
CA ALA A 92 5.83 -10.62 -2.08
C ALA A 92 5.04 -11.75 -1.39
N ASP A 93 3.75 -11.55 -1.17
CA ASP A 93 2.84 -12.58 -0.63
C ASP A 93 2.75 -13.81 -1.55
N ALA A 94 2.78 -13.59 -2.87
CA ALA A 94 2.80 -14.66 -3.88
C ALA A 94 4.17 -15.36 -4.02
N GLY A 95 5.22 -14.89 -3.33
CA GLY A 95 6.58 -15.43 -3.42
C GLY A 95 7.30 -15.12 -4.74
N MET A 96 6.84 -14.11 -5.48
CA MET A 96 7.38 -13.69 -6.79
C MET A 96 8.36 -12.50 -6.69
N ASP A 97 8.73 -12.09 -5.47
CA ASP A 97 9.63 -10.95 -5.20
C ASP A 97 11.05 -11.16 -5.75
N ARG A 98 11.53 -12.41 -5.76
CA ARG A 98 12.90 -12.77 -6.20
C ARG A 98 13.09 -12.75 -7.71
N GLU A 99 12.00 -12.78 -8.47
CA GLU A 99 12.01 -12.81 -9.93
C GLU A 99 12.13 -11.40 -10.53
N ILE A 100 11.95 -10.37 -9.69
CA ILE A 100 11.98 -8.96 -10.08
C ILE A 100 13.38 -8.36 -9.85
N LYS A 101 14.38 -8.82 -10.59
CA LYS A 101 15.75 -8.24 -10.52
C LYS A 101 15.87 -6.82 -11.09
N ASN A 102 14.90 -6.35 -11.88
CA ASN A 102 15.00 -5.11 -12.67
C ASN A 102 14.22 -3.90 -12.11
N ARG A 103 13.59 -3.98 -10.93
CA ARG A 103 12.76 -2.88 -10.40
C ARG A 103 13.43 -1.99 -9.33
N ALA A 104 14.75 -2.07 -9.15
CA ALA A 104 15.50 -1.07 -8.36
C ALA A 104 15.32 0.37 -8.90
N SER A 105 14.91 0.53 -10.17
CA SER A 105 14.54 1.83 -10.77
C SER A 105 13.26 2.44 -10.18
N TYR A 106 12.31 1.63 -9.70
CA TYR A 106 11.07 2.10 -9.07
C TYR A 106 11.41 2.71 -7.71
N ILE A 107 12.27 2.03 -6.93
CA ILE A 107 12.85 2.60 -5.70
C ILE A 107 13.64 3.88 -5.99
N GLY A 108 14.33 3.96 -7.13
CA GLY A 108 15.05 5.16 -7.57
C GLY A 108 14.15 6.39 -7.77
N GLY A 109 13.00 6.21 -8.45
CA GLY A 109 11.99 7.27 -8.57
C GLY A 109 11.35 7.64 -7.23
N TRP A 110 11.19 6.64 -6.36
CA TRP A 110 10.54 6.81 -5.06
C TRP A 110 11.46 7.48 -4.05
N LEU A 111 12.77 7.23 -4.09
CA LEU A 111 13.76 7.93 -3.28
C LEU A 111 13.72 9.45 -3.51
N GLY A 112 13.42 9.89 -4.74
CA GLY A 112 13.20 11.30 -5.06
C GLY A 112 11.94 11.86 -4.38
N ALA A 113 10.81 11.15 -4.51
CA ALA A 113 9.55 11.51 -3.87
C ALA A 113 9.62 11.44 -2.33
N ILE A 114 10.33 10.45 -1.79
CA ILE A 114 10.58 10.25 -0.35
C ILE A 114 11.38 11.39 0.25
N LYS A 115 12.32 11.95 -0.50
CA LYS A 115 13.09 13.12 -0.06
C LYS A 115 12.27 14.41 -0.07
N GLN A 116 11.20 14.48 -0.87
CA GLN A 116 10.38 15.68 -1.00
C GLN A 116 9.21 15.70 -0.01
N ASP A 117 8.52 14.57 0.23
CA ASP A 117 7.45 14.50 1.22
C ASP A 117 7.24 13.07 1.78
N VAL A 118 7.79 12.83 2.97
CA VAL A 118 7.66 11.54 3.68
C VAL A 118 6.19 11.23 4.04
N ARG A 119 5.35 12.24 4.29
CA ARG A 119 3.95 12.01 4.67
C ARG A 119 3.16 11.42 3.51
N LEU A 120 3.49 11.81 2.28
CA LEU A 120 2.87 11.28 1.07
C LEU A 120 3.10 9.76 0.99
N ILE A 121 4.32 9.27 1.18
CA ILE A 121 4.62 7.82 1.16
C ILE A 121 3.92 7.08 2.28
N VAL A 122 3.96 7.59 3.52
CA VAL A 122 3.30 6.91 4.65
C VAL A 122 1.80 6.79 4.36
N SER A 123 1.18 7.86 3.84
CA SER A 123 -0.23 7.83 3.48
C SER A 123 -0.54 6.90 2.31
N ALA A 124 0.33 6.83 1.29
CA ALA A 124 0.17 5.91 0.16
C ALA A 124 0.35 4.45 0.60
N ALA A 125 1.33 4.17 1.45
CA ALA A 125 1.55 2.84 2.02
C ALA A 125 0.34 2.37 2.84
N ALA A 126 -0.24 3.22 3.67
CA ALA A 126 -1.45 2.87 4.41
C ALA A 126 -2.63 2.49 3.49
N LEU A 127 -2.83 3.25 2.40
CA LEU A 127 -3.85 2.94 1.39
C LEU A 127 -3.53 1.67 0.60
N ALA A 128 -2.25 1.44 0.29
CA ALA A 128 -1.79 0.24 -0.41
C ALA A 128 -1.98 -1.03 0.43
N THR A 129 -1.75 -0.96 1.74
CA THR A 129 -2.08 -2.03 2.68
C THR A 129 -3.57 -2.33 2.64
N LYS A 130 -4.43 -1.31 2.74
CA LYS A 130 -5.89 -1.48 2.64
C LYS A 130 -6.31 -2.12 1.31
N ALA A 131 -5.70 -1.71 0.19
CA ALA A 131 -5.97 -2.31 -1.12
C ALA A 131 -5.54 -3.78 -1.20
N THR A 132 -4.37 -4.11 -0.64
CA THR A 132 -3.83 -5.48 -0.59
C THR A 132 -4.74 -6.40 0.23
N GLU A 133 -5.09 -5.97 1.44
CA GLU A 133 -6.00 -6.72 2.34
C GLU A 133 -7.37 -6.93 1.70
N TYR A 134 -7.88 -5.92 0.98
CA TYR A 134 -9.14 -6.01 0.25
C TYR A 134 -9.07 -7.08 -0.86
N ILE A 135 -8.02 -7.07 -1.68
CA ILE A 135 -7.78 -8.07 -2.74
C ILE A 135 -7.63 -9.49 -2.15
N GLN A 136 -7.01 -9.60 -0.98
CA GLN A 136 -6.84 -10.89 -0.29
C GLN A 136 -8.10 -11.33 0.47
N GLY A 137 -9.18 -10.53 0.45
CA GLY A 137 -10.43 -10.79 1.19
C GLY A 137 -10.22 -10.88 2.70
N GLN A 138 -9.20 -10.20 3.21
CA GLN A 138 -8.93 -10.06 4.64
C GLN A 138 -9.74 -8.91 5.25
N ARG A 139 -10.27 -8.02 4.40
CA ARG A 139 -11.13 -6.90 4.75
C ARG A 139 -12.60 -7.22 4.43
N ASN A 140 -13.49 -7.18 5.42
CA ASN A 140 -14.93 -7.25 5.20
C ASN A 140 -15.51 -5.83 5.37
N PRO A 141 -16.09 -5.20 4.32
CA PRO A 141 -16.67 -3.87 4.44
C PRO A 141 -17.78 -3.76 5.51
N GLU A 142 -18.43 -4.87 5.90
CA GLU A 142 -19.39 -4.89 7.01
C GLU A 142 -18.74 -4.80 8.41
N ARG A 143 -17.44 -5.14 8.55
CA ARG A 143 -16.72 -5.16 9.84
C ARG A 143 -15.93 -3.90 10.15
N ASP A 144 -15.68 -3.05 9.16
CA ASP A 144 -14.76 -1.91 9.30
C ASP A 144 -15.45 -0.56 9.53
N ALA A 145 -16.79 -0.49 9.47
CA ALA A 145 -17.53 0.69 9.88
C ALA A 145 -17.21 1.12 11.34
N ASP A 146 -16.72 0.19 12.15
CA ASP A 146 -16.33 0.41 13.55
C ASP A 146 -14.84 0.75 13.73
N ARG A 147 -13.97 0.56 12.73
CA ARG A 147 -12.50 0.74 12.85
C ARG A 147 -11.97 2.08 12.37
N ASP A 148 -12.71 2.79 11.52
CA ASP A 148 -12.28 4.08 10.98
C ASP A 148 -12.37 5.23 12.01
N GLY A 149 -12.77 4.94 13.26
CA GLY A 149 -12.81 5.87 14.40
C GLY A 149 -11.57 5.88 15.29
N GLU A 150 -10.63 4.94 15.13
CA GLU A 150 -9.37 4.95 15.87
C GLU A 150 -8.25 5.44 14.96
N GLY A 151 -7.73 6.63 15.27
CA GLY A 151 -6.65 7.26 14.53
C GLY A 151 -5.48 6.31 14.37
N PHE A 152 -4.93 6.25 13.15
CA PHE A 152 -3.66 5.61 12.89
C PHE A 152 -2.57 6.35 13.67
N GLU A 153 -2.24 5.87 14.87
CA GLU A 153 -0.98 6.21 15.52
C GLU A 153 0.13 5.43 14.81
N PRO A 154 1.01 6.09 14.04
CA PRO A 154 2.12 5.37 13.44
C PRO A 154 2.96 4.78 14.58
N PRO A 155 3.39 3.51 14.48
CA PRO A 155 4.37 2.97 15.42
C PRO A 155 5.60 3.89 15.37
N GLU A 156 6.09 4.32 16.54
CA GLU A 156 7.33 5.10 16.63
C GLU A 156 8.39 4.36 15.82
N ALA A 157 8.89 5.03 14.77
CA ALA A 157 9.94 4.50 13.93
C ALA A 157 11.19 4.31 14.80
N VAL A 158 11.37 3.12 15.35
CA VAL A 158 12.63 2.69 15.95
C VAL A 158 13.62 2.47 14.82
N VAL A 159 14.23 3.57 14.38
CA VAL A 159 15.38 3.56 13.50
C VAL A 159 16.51 2.87 14.26
N HIS A 160 16.61 1.55 14.13
CA HIS A 160 17.80 0.82 14.56
C HIS A 160 18.89 1.13 13.54
N VAL A 161 19.63 2.21 13.81
CA VAL A 161 20.91 2.48 13.16
C VAL A 161 21.84 1.35 13.61
N ALA A 162 22.10 0.40 12.72
CA ALA A 162 23.18 -0.55 12.89
C ALA A 162 24.49 0.18 12.59
N GLU A 163 25.15 0.67 13.63
CA GLU A 163 26.59 0.94 13.60
C GLU A 163 27.30 -0.20 14.32
N GLU A 164 27.99 -1.06 13.57
CA GLU A 164 28.98 -1.94 14.16
C GLU A 164 30.28 -1.14 14.40
N CYS A 165 30.61 -0.86 15.67
CA CYS A 165 32.00 -0.77 16.11
C CYS A 165 32.12 -0.80 17.64
N GLY A 166 32.76 -1.85 18.17
CA GLY A 166 33.69 -1.75 19.30
C GLY A 166 33.15 -1.38 20.70
N THR A 167 33.20 -2.39 21.59
CA THR A 167 33.55 -2.31 23.03
C THR A 167 32.62 -1.66 24.05
N GLN A 168 32.22 -2.53 25.01
CA GLN A 168 31.84 -2.31 26.42
C GLN A 168 30.42 -1.77 26.73
N THR A 169 29.61 -2.68 27.25
CA THR A 169 28.35 -2.41 27.95
C THR A 169 28.62 -1.79 29.33
N SER A 170 27.99 -0.64 29.61
CA SER A 170 27.72 -0.23 30.99
C SER A 170 26.24 0.08 31.14
N THR A 171 25.59 -0.61 32.07
CA THR A 171 24.16 -0.45 32.38
C THR A 171 24.02 0.58 33.49
N VAL A 172 23.29 1.67 33.24
CA VAL A 172 22.88 2.62 34.28
C VAL A 172 21.39 2.42 34.56
N ALA A 173 21.07 1.95 35.77
CA ALA A 173 19.70 1.81 36.26
C ALA A 173 19.15 3.17 36.74
N LEU A 174 17.94 3.53 36.32
CA LEU A 174 17.21 4.69 36.83
C LEU A 174 16.37 4.34 38.07
N PRO A 175 16.24 5.25 39.06
CA PRO A 175 15.60 4.94 40.34
C PRO A 175 14.06 4.94 40.27
N ALA A 176 13.45 4.11 41.13
CA ALA A 176 12.01 3.89 41.25
C ALA A 176 11.24 5.12 41.74
N LYS A 177 10.10 5.42 41.08
CA LYS A 177 9.16 6.49 41.42
C LYS A 177 8.37 6.12 42.69
N LYS A 178 8.48 6.92 43.75
CA LYS A 178 7.69 6.74 44.99
C LYS A 178 6.21 7.02 44.74
N ARG A 179 5.34 6.10 45.19
CA ARG A 179 3.87 6.23 45.18
C ARG A 179 3.42 7.33 46.15
N GLY A 180 2.69 8.33 45.63
CA GLY A 180 1.98 9.32 46.43
C GLY A 180 0.69 8.74 47.00
N ARG A 181 0.47 8.94 48.31
CA ARG A 181 -0.68 8.46 49.08
C ARG A 181 -1.80 9.52 49.00
N SER A 182 -2.99 9.15 48.53
CA SER A 182 -4.17 10.02 48.54
C SER A 182 -4.79 10.05 49.94
N SER A 183 -4.88 11.24 50.54
CA SER A 183 -5.70 11.52 51.71
C SER A 183 -7.16 11.72 51.29
N VAL A 184 -8.05 10.96 51.91
CA VAL A 184 -9.51 11.13 51.88
C VAL A 184 -9.87 12.28 52.81
N ASP A 185 -10.69 13.22 52.33
CA ASP A 185 -11.48 14.10 53.21
C ASP A 185 -12.74 14.58 52.47
N ARG A 186 -13.88 14.03 52.92
CA ARG A 186 -15.24 14.61 53.07
C ARG A 186 -16.35 13.60 52.78
#